data_AF-A0A1M7UUC1-F1
#
_entry.id   AF-A0A1M7UUC1-F1
#
_cell.length_a   1.000
_cell.length_b   1.000
_cell.length_c   1.000
_cell.angle_alpha   90.00
_cell.angle_beta   90.00
_cell.angle_gamma   90.00
#
_symmetry.space_group_name_H-M   'P 1'
#
loop_
_entity.id
_entity.type
_entity.pdbx_description
1 polymer ?
#
loop_
_entity_poly.entity_id
_entity_poly.type
_entity_poly.pdbx_seq_one_letter_code
_entity_poly.pdbx_strand_id
1 'polypeptide(L)'
;MHNKVPVVHQDGTPLMPCSPVKARKLLQKGGAVKKWTEAGIFYIQLTTSTSKHTQPLVLGYDPGAKYDGFCIASKKQMQTSGMIIVENRIKKKLEQRRNMRRARRFRKTRRRPARFNNRKNRENWLPPSIKAKVEMRIAFLKQLLAIYPISQVVVEDVKIDGNKLKGQKGRQYWTWTMVGKTKLYRWLEARTELSLCEPEDTARVRKEYGLTKIGEKKAHVFESQAVDGFALCIATLGTQDKSVTSFSVWRRPENPRRQLHRLEPKKGGIRPPYGGSVTLGFKKNTVVEYKGKLYRTGGTTKGRLSLHSFDYDNRRITQNTKPEECRKVFVQSWFHKKVV
;
A
#
# COMPACT_ATOMS: atom_id res chain seq x y z
N MET A 1 -8.25 13.31 21.28
CA MET A 1 -8.27 12.45 20.07
C MET A 1 -8.04 11.00 20.45
N HIS A 2 -9.01 10.12 20.19
CA HIS A 2 -9.00 8.72 20.59
C HIS A 2 -8.25 7.82 19.59
N ASN A 3 -7.02 8.19 19.24
CA ASN A 3 -6.16 7.36 18.39
C ASN A 3 -6.00 5.96 19.00
N LYS A 4 -6.07 4.90 18.19
CA LYS A 4 -5.94 3.51 18.65
C LYS A 4 -4.62 2.91 18.19
N VAL A 5 -4.03 2.07 19.03
CA VAL A 5 -2.81 1.32 18.73
C VAL A 5 -3.20 -0.14 18.51
N PRO A 6 -2.87 -0.75 17.35
CA PRO A 6 -3.12 -2.17 17.11
C PRO A 6 -2.36 -3.03 18.12
N VAL A 7 -2.98 -4.13 18.53
CA VAL A 7 -2.42 -5.08 19.49
C VAL A 7 -2.43 -6.45 18.86
N VAL A 8 -1.33 -7.18 19.00
CA VAL A 8 -1.18 -8.54 18.50
C VAL A 8 -0.81 -9.44 19.68
N HIS A 9 -1.41 -10.62 19.74
CA HIS A 9 -1.11 -11.63 20.75
C HIS A 9 0.31 -12.20 20.54
N GLN A 10 0.87 -12.86 21.56
CA GLN A 10 2.21 -13.45 21.46
C GLN A 10 2.35 -14.47 20.30
N ASP A 11 1.26 -15.17 19.95
CA ASP A 11 1.22 -16.12 18.81
C ASP A 11 0.97 -15.46 17.44
N GLY A 12 0.86 -14.13 17.36
CA GLY A 12 0.61 -13.41 16.11
C GLY A 12 -0.86 -13.17 15.78
N THR A 13 -1.81 -13.66 16.59
CA THR A 13 -3.25 -13.38 16.41
C THR A 13 -3.55 -11.90 16.66
N PRO A 14 -4.24 -11.17 15.76
CA PRO A 14 -4.61 -9.78 16.03
C PRO A 14 -5.68 -9.69 17.14
N LEU A 15 -5.55 -8.70 18.03
CA LEU A 15 -6.47 -8.42 19.14
C LEU A 15 -7.09 -7.03 18.99
N MET A 16 -8.04 -6.71 19.87
CA MET A 16 -8.65 -5.37 19.88
C MET A 16 -7.62 -4.26 20.10
N PRO A 17 -7.63 -3.21 19.25
CA PRO A 17 -6.76 -2.05 19.44
C PRO A 17 -7.01 -1.37 20.80
N CYS A 18 -5.93 -0.85 21.40
CA CYS A 18 -6.00 -0.18 22.70
C CYS A 18 -5.69 1.31 22.60
N SER A 19 -5.90 2.06 23.69
CA SER A 19 -5.46 3.45 23.75
C SER A 19 -3.92 3.56 23.78
N PRO A 20 -3.33 4.69 23.34
CA PRO A 20 -1.89 4.88 23.35
C PRO A 20 -1.34 4.91 24.78
N VAL A 21 -2.15 5.39 25.73
CA VAL A 21 -1.84 5.35 27.17
C VAL A 21 -1.70 3.91 27.66
N LYS A 22 -2.64 3.03 27.32
CA LYS A 22 -2.56 1.60 27.68
C LYS A 22 -1.36 0.94 27.00
N ALA A 23 -1.11 1.23 25.73
CA ALA A 23 0.05 0.70 25.01
C ALA A 23 1.38 1.11 25.68
N ARG A 24 1.51 2.38 26.09
CA ARG A 24 2.69 2.89 26.80
C ARG A 24 2.90 2.18 28.14
N LYS A 25 1.84 2.01 28.93
CA LYS A 25 1.91 1.28 30.22
C LYS A 25 2.34 -0.17 30.01
N LEU A 26 1.83 -0.86 28.99
CA LEU A 26 2.24 -2.24 28.67
C LEU A 26 3.71 -2.33 28.26
N LEU A 27 4.19 -1.40 27.43
CA LEU A 27 5.60 -1.35 27.02
C LEU A 27 6.53 -1.05 28.20
N GLN A 28 6.18 -0.10 29.07
CA GLN A 28 6.98 0.25 30.26
C GLN A 28 7.09 -0.90 31.26
N LYS A 29 6.01 -1.68 31.41
CA LYS A 29 5.97 -2.85 32.30
C LYS A 29 6.54 -4.13 31.66
N GLY A 30 7.06 -4.08 30.42
CA GLY A 30 7.57 -5.26 29.72
C GLY A 30 6.50 -6.27 29.25
N GLY A 31 5.22 -5.95 29.39
CA GLY A 31 4.10 -6.81 28.96
C GLY A 31 3.84 -6.80 27.44
N ALA A 32 4.58 -5.98 26.70
CA ALA A 32 4.52 -5.95 25.25
C ALA A 32 5.86 -5.51 24.63
N VAL A 33 6.04 -5.83 23.35
CA VAL A 33 7.18 -5.40 22.53
C VAL A 33 6.70 -4.53 21.37
N LYS A 34 7.47 -3.48 21.08
CA LYS A 34 7.25 -2.61 19.91
C LYS A 34 7.51 -3.36 18.60
N LYS A 35 6.59 -3.28 17.65
CA LYS A 35 6.71 -3.88 16.31
C LYS A 35 6.19 -2.93 15.24
N TRP A 36 6.58 -3.20 14.00
CA TRP A 36 6.11 -2.48 12.82
C TRP A 36 5.75 -3.45 11.72
N THR A 37 4.67 -3.17 11.00
CA THR A 37 4.36 -3.86 9.75
C THR A 37 5.26 -3.36 8.63
N GLU A 38 5.30 -4.07 7.51
CA GLU A 38 6.00 -3.56 6.32
C GLU A 38 5.37 -2.27 5.78
N ALA A 39 4.10 -1.99 6.14
CA ALA A 39 3.43 -0.74 5.84
C ALA A 39 3.90 0.44 6.72
N GLY A 40 4.81 0.20 7.67
CA GLY A 40 5.29 1.18 8.64
C GLY A 40 4.34 1.40 9.82
N ILE A 41 3.24 0.64 9.92
CA ILE A 41 2.26 0.80 10.98
C ILE A 41 2.84 0.24 12.28
N PHE A 42 2.93 1.10 13.29
CA PHE A 42 3.32 0.72 14.63
C PHE A 42 2.22 -0.10 15.31
N TYR A 43 2.59 -1.19 15.96
CA TYR A 43 1.72 -1.99 16.80
C TYR A 43 2.52 -2.55 17.98
N ILE A 44 1.81 -3.05 18.99
CA ILE A 44 2.41 -3.74 20.12
C ILE A 44 2.08 -5.23 20.04
N GLN A 45 3.08 -6.08 20.33
CA GLN A 45 2.88 -7.51 20.46
C GLN A 45 2.98 -7.87 21.94
N LEU A 46 1.94 -8.49 22.51
CA LEU A 46 1.94 -8.90 23.91
C LEU A 46 2.98 -10.00 24.15
N THR A 47 3.58 -10.00 25.34
CA THR A 47 4.49 -11.07 25.82
C THR A 47 3.80 -12.05 26.76
N THR A 48 2.57 -11.72 27.18
CA THR A 48 1.75 -12.53 28.09
C THR A 48 0.52 -13.05 27.35
N SER A 49 0.07 -14.23 27.75
CA SER A 49 -1.21 -14.78 27.27
C SER A 49 -2.38 -13.92 27.76
N THR A 50 -3.40 -13.74 26.92
CA THR A 50 -4.63 -13.00 27.24
C THR A 50 -5.79 -13.58 26.45
N SER A 51 -7.02 -13.37 26.93
CA SER A 51 -8.21 -13.75 26.17
C SER A 51 -8.24 -13.09 24.79
N LYS A 52 -8.73 -13.82 23.80
CA LYS A 52 -8.76 -13.40 22.39
C LYS A 52 -10.13 -12.89 21.95
N HIS A 53 -10.98 -12.50 22.89
CA HIS A 53 -12.30 -11.99 22.56
C HIS A 53 -12.20 -10.63 21.85
N THR A 54 -12.74 -10.57 20.65
CA THR A 54 -12.75 -9.38 19.81
C THR A 54 -14.18 -8.97 19.49
N GLN A 55 -14.39 -7.67 19.38
CA GLN A 55 -15.64 -7.13 18.83
C GLN A 55 -15.52 -7.09 17.30
N PRO A 56 -16.64 -7.15 16.55
CA PRO A 56 -16.61 -7.00 15.11
C PRO A 56 -15.92 -5.71 14.67
N LEU A 57 -14.92 -5.85 13.80
CA LEU A 57 -14.30 -4.75 13.07
C LEU A 57 -14.58 -4.91 11.58
N VAL A 58 -15.10 -3.85 10.98
CA VAL A 58 -15.32 -3.79 9.53
C VAL A 58 -14.23 -2.95 8.89
N LEU A 59 -13.70 -3.44 7.78
CA LEU A 59 -12.87 -2.68 6.87
C LEU A 59 -13.72 -2.24 5.67
N GLY A 60 -14.09 -0.97 5.62
CA GLY A 60 -14.64 -0.34 4.43
C GLY A 60 -13.52 0.06 3.49
N TYR A 61 -13.57 -0.40 2.25
CA TYR A 61 -12.50 -0.23 1.26
C TYR A 61 -13.07 0.29 -0.06
N ASP A 62 -12.58 1.45 -0.50
CA ASP A 62 -12.96 2.09 -1.76
C ASP A 62 -11.79 2.02 -2.77
N PRO A 63 -11.79 1.06 -3.71
CA PRO A 63 -10.74 0.92 -4.71
C PRO A 63 -10.91 1.89 -5.88
N GLY A 64 -10.10 2.94 -5.91
CA GLY A 64 -10.08 3.91 -7.01
C GLY A 64 -9.08 3.59 -8.14
N ALA A 65 -9.03 4.48 -9.13
CA ALA A 65 -8.11 4.33 -10.26
C ALA A 65 -6.65 4.72 -9.91
N LYS A 66 -6.47 5.74 -9.06
CA LYS A 66 -5.17 6.33 -8.69
C LYS A 66 -4.92 6.34 -7.19
N TYR A 67 -5.99 6.45 -6.42
CA TYR A 67 -5.99 6.50 -4.97
C TYR A 67 -7.07 5.54 -4.51
N ASP A 68 -6.81 4.78 -3.46
CA ASP A 68 -7.81 3.98 -2.78
C ASP A 68 -8.06 4.58 -1.39
N GLY A 69 -9.31 4.61 -0.97
CA GLY A 69 -9.72 4.95 0.38
C GLY A 69 -9.93 3.72 1.24
N PHE A 70 -9.67 3.83 2.54
CA PHE A 70 -10.07 2.79 3.47
C PHE A 70 -10.36 3.33 4.87
N CYS A 71 -11.21 2.63 5.60
CA CYS A 71 -11.47 2.87 7.01
C CYS A 71 -11.68 1.54 7.74
N ILE A 72 -11.12 1.40 8.94
CA ILE A 72 -11.44 0.31 9.86
C ILE A 72 -12.22 0.92 11.02
N ALA A 73 -13.40 0.39 11.30
CA ALA A 73 -14.22 0.85 12.41
C ALA A 73 -14.80 -0.32 13.21
N SER A 74 -15.15 0.01 14.45
CA SER A 74 -16.01 -0.79 15.32
C SER A 74 -17.38 -0.12 15.41
N LYS A 75 -18.40 -0.80 15.95
CA LYS A 75 -19.70 -0.17 16.27
C LYS A 75 -19.55 1.11 17.12
N LYS A 76 -18.51 1.20 17.95
CA LYS A 76 -18.27 2.39 18.79
C LYS A 76 -17.64 3.54 18.02
N GLN A 77 -16.52 3.29 17.33
CA GLN A 77 -15.70 4.35 16.72
C GLN A 77 -14.74 3.82 15.63
N MET A 78 -14.21 4.76 14.83
CA MET A 78 -13.09 4.56 13.91
C MET A 78 -11.81 4.12 14.64
N GLN A 79 -11.12 3.11 14.09
CA GLN A 79 -9.83 2.60 14.59
C GLN A 79 -8.65 3.18 13.81
N THR A 80 -8.76 3.26 12.49
CA THR A 80 -7.79 3.87 11.58
C THR A 80 -8.46 4.16 10.24
N SER A 81 -7.97 5.15 9.50
CA SER A 81 -8.38 5.35 8.12
C SER A 81 -7.20 5.80 7.25
N GLY A 82 -7.40 5.79 5.94
CA GLY A 82 -6.33 6.21 5.06
C GLY A 82 -6.59 6.27 3.58
N MET A 83 -5.59 6.82 2.91
CA MET A 83 -5.48 6.85 1.46
C MET A 83 -4.23 6.09 0.99
N ILE A 84 -4.40 5.21 0.01
CA ILE A 84 -3.31 4.46 -0.63
C ILE A 84 -3.11 5.01 -2.04
N ILE A 85 -1.91 5.49 -2.35
CA ILE A 85 -1.56 5.91 -3.70
C ILE A 85 -1.26 4.66 -4.54
N VAL A 86 -2.17 4.36 -5.47
CA VAL A 86 -2.07 3.23 -6.39
C VAL A 86 -1.64 3.57 -7.81
N GLU A 87 -1.51 4.87 -8.10
CA GLU A 87 -0.96 5.34 -9.36
C GLU A 87 0.45 4.79 -9.58
N ASN A 88 0.72 4.33 -10.80
CA ASN A 88 2.02 3.78 -11.16
C ASN A 88 2.47 4.24 -12.54
N ARG A 89 3.80 4.33 -12.71
CA ARG A 89 4.44 4.78 -13.95
C ARG A 89 4.83 3.61 -14.88
N ILE A 90 4.21 2.43 -14.69
CA ILE A 90 4.61 1.20 -15.41
C ILE A 90 4.36 1.32 -16.91
N LYS A 91 3.23 1.95 -17.32
CA LYS A 91 2.93 2.20 -18.73
C LYS A 91 4.08 2.97 -19.42
N LYS A 92 4.47 4.11 -18.85
CA LYS A 92 5.59 4.95 -19.35
C LYS A 92 6.92 4.18 -19.38
N LYS A 93 7.23 3.40 -18.34
CA LYS A 93 8.45 2.57 -18.27
C LYS A 93 8.46 1.44 -19.33
N LEU A 94 7.30 0.84 -19.63
CA LEU A 94 7.17 -0.19 -20.67
C LEU A 94 7.27 0.40 -22.08
N GLU A 95 6.67 1.56 -22.31
CA GLU A 95 6.76 2.30 -23.57
C GLU A 95 8.20 2.73 -23.87
N GLN A 96 8.88 3.34 -22.90
CA GLN A 96 10.31 3.68 -23.01
C GLN A 96 11.14 2.45 -23.39
N ARG A 97 10.91 1.32 -22.69
CA ARG A 97 11.59 0.05 -22.99
C ARG A 97 11.29 -0.46 -24.41
N ARG A 98 10.05 -0.31 -24.89
CA ARG A 98 9.64 -0.72 -26.25
C ARG A 98 10.36 0.13 -27.31
N ASN A 99 10.33 1.45 -27.16
CA ASN A 99 10.92 2.39 -28.12
C ASN A 99 12.42 2.18 -28.26
N MET A 100 13.12 1.95 -27.14
CA MET A 100 14.57 1.70 -27.17
C MET A 100 14.95 0.38 -27.82
N ARG A 101 14.17 -0.68 -27.60
CA ARG A 101 14.37 -1.95 -28.30
C ARG A 101 14.15 -1.78 -29.80
N ARG A 102 13.16 -0.97 -30.21
CA ARG A 102 12.89 -0.65 -31.61
C ARG A 102 14.08 0.10 -32.23
N ALA A 103 14.58 1.16 -31.58
CA ALA A 103 15.73 1.94 -32.04
C ALA A 103 17.01 1.09 -32.16
N ARG A 104 17.29 0.21 -31.18
CA ARG A 104 18.43 -0.73 -31.29
C ARG A 104 18.27 -1.66 -32.50
N ARG A 105 17.08 -2.25 -32.69
CA ARG A 105 16.86 -3.20 -33.79
C ARG A 105 17.03 -2.54 -35.14
N PHE A 106 16.54 -1.31 -35.28
CA PHE A 106 16.74 -0.50 -36.47
C PHE A 106 18.23 -0.32 -36.78
N ARG A 107 19.04 0.08 -35.78
CA ARG A 107 20.48 0.32 -35.95
C ARG A 107 21.33 -0.95 -36.14
N LYS A 108 20.99 -2.06 -35.48
CA LYS A 108 21.89 -3.22 -35.31
C LYS A 108 21.34 -4.56 -35.79
N THR A 109 20.03 -4.67 -36.04
CA THR A 109 19.39 -5.96 -36.43
C THR A 109 18.28 -5.74 -37.45
N ARG A 110 18.56 -4.98 -38.53
CA ARG A 110 17.56 -4.57 -39.53
C ARG A 110 16.86 -5.78 -40.19
N ARG A 111 17.60 -6.86 -40.44
CA ARG A 111 17.10 -8.09 -41.10
C ARG A 111 16.53 -9.13 -40.13
N ARG A 112 16.30 -8.80 -38.85
CA ARG A 112 15.78 -9.77 -37.87
C ARG A 112 14.33 -10.16 -38.18
N PRO A 113 14.00 -11.45 -38.32
CA PRO A 113 12.62 -11.88 -38.59
C PRO A 113 11.68 -11.55 -37.43
N ALA A 114 10.42 -11.25 -37.78
CA ALA A 114 9.36 -11.03 -36.81
C ALA A 114 9.06 -12.33 -36.04
N ARG A 115 8.76 -12.23 -34.74
CA ARG A 115 8.41 -13.37 -33.88
C ARG A 115 7.01 -13.17 -33.31
N PHE A 116 5.98 -13.49 -34.09
CA PHE A 116 4.58 -13.33 -33.71
C PHE A 116 4.16 -14.33 -32.62
N ASN A 117 4.69 -15.56 -32.67
CA ASN A 117 4.37 -16.65 -31.74
C ASN A 117 4.81 -16.41 -30.28
N ASN A 118 5.63 -15.39 -30.00
CA ASN A 118 6.09 -15.05 -28.66
C ASN A 118 5.07 -14.24 -27.82
N ARG A 119 3.84 -14.09 -28.32
CA ARG A 119 2.80 -13.23 -27.73
C ARG A 119 1.64 -14.02 -27.10
N LYS A 120 1.88 -15.23 -26.59
CA LYS A 120 0.83 -15.97 -25.86
C LYS A 120 0.59 -15.31 -24.50
N ASN A 121 -0.60 -14.72 -24.33
CA ASN A 121 -1.12 -14.36 -23.02
C ASN A 121 -1.65 -15.64 -22.38
N ARG A 122 -1.17 -15.94 -21.17
CA ARG A 122 -1.65 -17.09 -20.39
C ARG A 122 -3.08 -16.83 -19.91
N GLU A 123 -3.78 -17.88 -19.51
CA GLU A 123 -5.03 -17.75 -18.79
C GLU A 123 -4.84 -16.86 -17.54
N ASN A 124 -5.84 -16.03 -17.20
CA ASN A 124 -5.78 -15.07 -16.09
C ASN A 124 -4.65 -14.00 -16.21
N TRP A 125 -4.14 -13.75 -17.42
CA TRP A 125 -3.15 -12.69 -17.64
C TRP A 125 -3.75 -11.31 -17.41
N LEU A 126 -3.04 -10.49 -16.63
CA LEU A 126 -3.35 -9.09 -16.41
C LEU A 126 -2.25 -8.22 -17.02
N PRO A 127 -2.59 -7.07 -17.62
CA PRO A 127 -1.60 -6.08 -18.01
C PRO A 127 -0.70 -5.72 -16.82
N PRO A 128 0.63 -5.57 -17.00
CA PRO A 128 1.56 -5.37 -15.89
C PRO A 128 1.21 -4.19 -14.97
N SER A 129 0.63 -3.12 -15.53
CA SER A 129 0.18 -1.95 -14.76
C SER A 129 -0.99 -2.26 -13.84
N ILE A 130 -1.95 -3.09 -14.28
CA ILE A 130 -3.11 -3.52 -13.50
C ILE A 130 -2.70 -4.58 -12.49
N LYS A 131 -1.91 -5.57 -12.91
CA LYS A 131 -1.34 -6.59 -12.02
C LYS A 131 -0.63 -5.95 -10.83
N ALA A 132 0.22 -4.96 -11.08
CA ALA A 132 0.92 -4.25 -10.02
C ALA A 132 -0.01 -3.54 -9.04
N LYS A 133 -1.13 -2.95 -9.49
CA LYS A 133 -2.12 -2.33 -8.59
C LYS A 133 -2.76 -3.38 -7.69
N VAL A 134 -3.23 -4.50 -8.27
CA VAL A 134 -3.87 -5.59 -7.52
C VAL A 134 -2.92 -6.18 -6.48
N GLU A 135 -1.70 -6.54 -6.89
CA GLU A 135 -0.69 -7.10 -5.97
C GLU A 135 -0.32 -6.13 -4.85
N MET A 136 -0.26 -4.85 -5.17
CA MET A 136 0.04 -3.81 -4.21
C MET A 136 -1.10 -3.62 -3.20
N ARG A 137 -2.37 -3.65 -3.63
CA ARG A 137 -3.53 -3.64 -2.72
C ARG A 137 -3.51 -4.83 -1.78
N ILE A 138 -3.36 -6.03 -2.33
CA ILE A 138 -3.25 -7.26 -1.55
C ILE A 138 -2.10 -7.15 -0.53
N ALA A 139 -0.93 -6.66 -0.95
CA ALA A 139 0.21 -6.51 -0.06
C ALA A 139 -0.05 -5.51 1.08
N PHE A 140 -0.84 -4.46 0.86
CA PHE A 140 -1.24 -3.52 1.90
C PHE A 140 -2.27 -4.13 2.85
N LEU A 141 -3.35 -4.70 2.30
CA LEU A 141 -4.43 -5.30 3.07
C LEU A 141 -3.94 -6.47 3.94
N LYS A 142 -2.95 -7.25 3.46
CA LYS A 142 -2.24 -8.22 4.29
C LYS A 142 -1.67 -7.63 5.58
N GLN A 143 -1.13 -6.41 5.54
CA GLN A 143 -0.59 -5.76 6.73
C GLN A 143 -1.69 -5.35 7.71
N LEU A 144 -2.86 -4.94 7.20
CA LEU A 144 -4.00 -4.58 8.04
C LEU A 144 -4.63 -5.82 8.70
N LEU A 145 -4.91 -6.87 7.93
CA LEU A 145 -5.46 -8.14 8.43
C LEU A 145 -4.53 -8.82 9.45
N ALA A 146 -3.22 -8.56 9.39
CA ALA A 146 -2.26 -9.11 10.33
C ALA A 146 -2.28 -8.43 11.71
N ILE A 147 -2.83 -7.22 11.84
CA ILE A 147 -2.77 -6.43 13.09
C ILE A 147 -4.14 -5.98 13.61
N TYR A 148 -5.19 -6.09 12.79
CA TYR A 148 -6.56 -5.81 13.18
C TYR A 148 -7.43 -7.08 13.04
N PRO A 149 -8.24 -7.42 14.05
CA PRO A 149 -9.17 -8.56 13.98
C PRO A 149 -10.40 -8.18 13.14
N ILE A 150 -10.19 -8.02 11.83
CA ILE A 150 -11.24 -7.67 10.88
C ILE A 150 -12.13 -8.88 10.64
N SER A 151 -13.42 -8.76 10.97
CA SER A 151 -14.41 -9.82 10.77
C SER A 151 -15.00 -9.80 9.36
N GLN A 152 -15.17 -8.61 8.79
CA GLN A 152 -15.78 -8.41 7.48
C GLN A 152 -15.11 -7.26 6.72
N VAL A 153 -14.97 -7.44 5.41
CA VAL A 153 -14.48 -6.42 4.48
C VAL A 153 -15.61 -6.03 3.56
N VAL A 154 -15.87 -4.73 3.45
CA VAL A 154 -16.92 -4.18 2.60
C VAL A 154 -16.25 -3.35 1.51
N VAL A 155 -16.51 -3.68 0.26
CA VAL A 155 -15.84 -3.06 -0.88
C VAL A 155 -16.84 -2.34 -1.78
N GLU A 156 -16.56 -1.09 -2.13
CA GLU A 156 -17.33 -0.37 -3.16
C GLU A 156 -17.03 -0.99 -4.54
N ASP A 157 -18.03 -1.56 -5.20
CA ASP A 157 -17.87 -2.20 -6.51
C ASP A 157 -18.31 -1.31 -7.68
N VAL A 158 -17.48 -0.32 -8.02
CA VAL A 158 -17.71 0.47 -9.25
C VAL A 158 -17.54 -0.39 -10.52
N LYS A 159 -18.61 -0.58 -11.27
CA LYS A 159 -18.60 -1.20 -12.62
C LYS A 159 -18.51 -0.11 -13.68
N ILE A 160 -17.45 -0.12 -14.49
CA ILE A 160 -17.26 0.88 -15.55
C ILE A 160 -17.10 0.20 -16.91
N ASP A 161 -18.02 0.53 -17.81
CA ASP A 161 -17.96 0.15 -19.22
C ASP A 161 -16.88 0.96 -19.96
N GLY A 162 -15.98 0.24 -20.64
CA GLY A 162 -14.89 0.83 -21.39
C GLY A 162 -15.33 1.65 -22.61
N ASN A 163 -16.51 1.39 -23.17
CA ASN A 163 -17.07 2.18 -24.26
C ASN A 163 -17.66 3.50 -23.76
N LYS A 164 -18.43 3.47 -22.66
CA LYS A 164 -18.90 4.68 -21.98
C LYS A 164 -17.75 5.61 -21.61
N LEU A 165 -16.64 5.06 -21.08
CA LEU A 165 -15.44 5.85 -20.75
C LEU A 165 -14.80 6.55 -21.96
N LYS A 166 -14.91 5.98 -23.15
CA LYS A 166 -14.31 6.54 -24.38
C LYS A 166 -15.30 7.40 -25.18
N GLY A 167 -16.55 7.52 -24.72
CA GLY A 167 -17.62 8.14 -25.50
C GLY A 167 -17.93 7.40 -26.81
N GLN A 168 -17.67 6.08 -26.86
CA GLN A 168 -17.86 5.27 -28.06
C GLN A 168 -19.13 4.42 -27.93
N LYS A 169 -19.91 4.32 -29.01
CA LYS A 169 -21.03 3.37 -29.10
C LYS A 169 -20.48 1.99 -29.47
N GLY A 170 -20.97 0.94 -28.82
CA GLY A 170 -20.58 -0.44 -29.12
C GLY A 170 -20.92 -1.42 -28.00
N ARG A 171 -20.67 -2.71 -28.23
CA ARG A 171 -20.91 -3.78 -27.24
C ARG A 171 -20.20 -3.45 -25.92
N GLN A 172 -20.94 -3.50 -24.82
CA GLN A 172 -20.37 -3.25 -23.49
C GLN A 172 -19.19 -4.20 -23.24
N TYR A 173 -18.10 -3.65 -22.74
CA TYR A 173 -17.01 -4.46 -22.21
C TYR A 173 -16.44 -3.85 -20.95
N TRP A 174 -16.10 -4.72 -20.02
CA TRP A 174 -15.56 -4.32 -18.74
C TRP A 174 -14.08 -3.99 -18.86
N THR A 175 -13.68 -2.89 -18.22
CA THR A 175 -12.27 -2.50 -18.23
C THR A 175 -11.39 -3.54 -17.56
N TRP A 176 -10.10 -3.60 -17.92
CA TRP A 176 -9.12 -4.45 -17.23
C TRP A 176 -9.06 -4.23 -15.71
N THR A 177 -9.48 -3.06 -15.24
CA THR A 177 -9.64 -2.74 -13.82
C THR A 177 -10.62 -3.70 -13.14
N MET A 178 -11.71 -4.08 -13.82
CA MET A 178 -12.72 -5.01 -13.30
C MET A 178 -12.22 -6.46 -13.26
N VAL A 179 -11.52 -6.92 -14.30
CA VAL A 179 -10.85 -8.25 -14.25
C VAL A 179 -9.80 -8.30 -13.14
N GLY A 180 -9.14 -7.16 -12.85
CA GLY A 180 -8.23 -7.01 -11.72
C GLY A 180 -8.94 -7.11 -10.36
N LYS A 181 -10.15 -6.57 -10.23
CA LYS A 181 -10.97 -6.64 -9.01
C LYS A 181 -11.32 -8.07 -8.64
N THR A 182 -11.64 -8.93 -9.60
CA THR A 182 -11.94 -10.36 -9.34
C THR A 182 -10.82 -11.07 -8.57
N LYS A 183 -9.54 -10.76 -8.85
CA LYS A 183 -8.42 -11.34 -8.10
C LYS A 183 -8.31 -10.81 -6.68
N LEU A 184 -8.66 -9.55 -6.46
CA LEU A 184 -8.71 -8.96 -5.13
C LEU A 184 -9.86 -9.56 -4.32
N TYR A 185 -11.05 -9.67 -4.91
CA TYR A 185 -12.26 -10.20 -4.25
C TYR A 185 -12.06 -11.65 -3.84
N ARG A 186 -11.62 -12.52 -4.76
CA ARG A 186 -11.27 -13.93 -4.43
C ARG A 186 -10.21 -14.04 -3.32
N TRP A 187 -9.27 -13.10 -3.27
CA TRP A 187 -8.24 -13.10 -2.22
C TRP A 187 -8.80 -12.72 -0.85
N LEU A 188 -9.79 -11.81 -0.82
CA LEU A 188 -10.53 -11.38 0.37
C LEU A 188 -11.51 -12.45 0.86
N GLU A 189 -12.35 -12.99 -0.03
CA GLU A 189 -13.32 -14.06 0.28
C GLU A 189 -12.66 -15.27 0.94
N ALA A 190 -11.44 -15.60 0.52
CA ALA A 190 -10.67 -16.70 1.10
C ALA A 190 -10.12 -16.43 2.52
N ARG A 191 -10.37 -15.25 3.11
CA ARG A 191 -9.77 -14.80 4.38
C ARG A 191 -10.75 -14.13 5.34
N THR A 192 -11.76 -13.47 4.81
CA THR A 192 -12.74 -12.69 5.56
C THR A 192 -14.08 -12.77 4.85
N GLU A 193 -15.16 -12.53 5.59
CA GLU A 193 -16.44 -12.23 4.96
C GLU A 193 -16.29 -11.00 4.04
N LEU A 194 -16.76 -11.11 2.80
CA LEU A 194 -16.72 -10.03 1.81
C LEU A 194 -18.14 -9.62 1.45
N SER A 195 -18.43 -8.33 1.55
CA SER A 195 -19.65 -7.74 1.00
C SER A 195 -19.30 -6.68 -0.02
N LEU A 196 -20.09 -6.62 -1.09
CA LEU A 196 -19.96 -5.61 -2.14
C LEU A 196 -21.11 -4.61 -1.99
N CYS A 197 -20.80 -3.32 -2.09
CA CYS A 197 -21.79 -2.25 -2.08
C CYS A 197 -21.70 -1.45 -3.37
N GLU A 198 -22.82 -0.90 -3.81
CA GLU A 198 -22.85 -0.04 -5.00
C GLU A 198 -22.55 1.42 -4.57
N PRO A 199 -22.01 2.28 -5.47
CA PRO A 199 -21.62 3.66 -5.12
C PRO A 199 -22.79 4.55 -4.64
N GLU A 200 -24.01 4.20 -5.00
CA GLU A 200 -25.23 4.87 -4.55
C GLU A 200 -25.44 4.70 -3.04
N ASP A 201 -25.05 3.55 -2.48
CA ASP A 201 -25.15 3.27 -1.04
C ASP A 201 -24.25 4.19 -0.23
N THR A 202 -22.99 4.37 -0.68
CA THR A 202 -22.03 5.27 0.00
C THR A 202 -22.48 6.72 -0.10
N ALA A 203 -23.04 7.14 -1.24
CA ALA A 203 -23.59 8.48 -1.41
C ALA A 203 -24.77 8.77 -0.47
N ARG A 204 -25.69 7.82 -0.29
CA ARG A 204 -26.82 7.94 0.63
C ARG A 204 -26.33 8.12 2.07
N VAL A 205 -25.44 7.26 2.53
CA VAL A 205 -24.89 7.30 3.89
C VAL A 205 -24.14 8.62 4.14
N ARG A 206 -23.37 9.10 3.15
CA ARG A 206 -22.71 10.40 3.28
C ARG A 206 -23.71 11.55 3.47
N LYS A 207 -24.83 11.53 2.74
CA LYS A 207 -25.90 12.55 2.88
C LYS A 207 -26.60 12.46 4.24
N GLU A 208 -26.97 11.25 4.66
CA GLU A 208 -27.66 10.99 5.92
C GLU A 208 -26.86 11.47 7.13
N TYR A 209 -25.54 11.23 7.14
CA TYR A 209 -24.67 11.53 8.28
C TYR A 209 -23.81 12.79 8.09
N GLY A 210 -24.08 13.61 7.08
CA GLY A 210 -23.38 14.89 6.85
C GLY A 210 -21.87 14.74 6.57
N LEU A 211 -21.44 13.63 5.97
CA LEU A 211 -20.03 13.37 5.67
C LEU A 211 -19.62 14.11 4.38
N THR A 212 -18.82 15.16 4.52
CA THR A 212 -18.32 15.94 3.38
C THR A 212 -17.36 15.12 2.53
N LYS A 213 -17.60 15.08 1.21
CA LYS A 213 -16.68 14.54 0.21
C LYS A 213 -16.20 15.65 -0.70
N ILE A 214 -14.89 15.76 -0.87
CA ILE A 214 -14.30 16.76 -1.78
C ILE A 214 -13.99 16.14 -3.15
N GLY A 215 -14.08 16.95 -4.21
CA GLY A 215 -13.77 16.50 -5.56
C GLY A 215 -12.27 16.26 -5.82
N GLU A 216 -11.38 16.88 -5.03
CA GLU A 216 -9.94 16.79 -5.22
C GLU A 216 -9.38 15.46 -4.71
N LYS A 217 -9.29 14.46 -5.61
CA LYS A 217 -8.86 13.09 -5.28
C LYS A 217 -7.42 12.93 -4.82
N LYS A 218 -6.56 13.93 -5.07
CA LYS A 218 -5.14 13.91 -4.68
C LYS A 218 -4.89 14.56 -3.32
N ALA A 219 -5.88 15.23 -2.76
CA ALA A 219 -5.73 15.93 -1.49
C ALA A 219 -5.47 14.91 -0.37
N HIS A 220 -4.44 15.20 0.44
CA HIS A 220 -4.06 14.34 1.56
C HIS A 220 -4.94 14.65 2.78
N VAL A 221 -6.26 14.55 2.61
CA VAL A 221 -7.29 14.77 3.64
C VAL A 221 -8.32 13.65 3.62
N PHE A 222 -9.02 13.46 4.72
CA PHE A 222 -9.94 12.32 4.94
C PHE A 222 -11.10 12.31 3.93
N GLU A 223 -11.68 13.49 3.69
CA GLU A 223 -12.82 13.79 2.84
C GLU A 223 -12.57 13.48 1.36
N SER A 224 -11.31 13.28 0.97
CA SER A 224 -10.97 12.98 -0.42
C SER A 224 -11.32 11.54 -0.78
N GLN A 225 -10.82 10.58 -0.02
CA GLN A 225 -10.91 9.14 -0.35
C GLN A 225 -11.34 8.27 0.83
N ALA A 226 -10.93 8.57 2.07
CA ALA A 226 -11.23 7.71 3.21
C ALA A 226 -12.69 7.82 3.69
N VAL A 227 -13.38 8.92 3.35
CA VAL A 227 -14.78 9.15 3.71
C VAL A 227 -15.74 8.08 3.19
N ASP A 228 -15.54 7.57 1.98
CA ASP A 228 -16.40 6.51 1.43
C ASP A 228 -16.16 5.18 2.15
N GLY A 229 -14.90 4.86 2.48
CA GLY A 229 -14.58 3.72 3.34
C GLY A 229 -15.23 3.83 4.71
N PHE A 230 -15.33 5.03 5.29
CA PHE A 230 -16.02 5.22 6.56
C PHE A 230 -17.54 5.13 6.44
N ALA A 231 -18.11 5.66 5.34
CA ALA A 231 -19.53 5.49 5.03
C ALA A 231 -19.90 4.00 4.92
N LEU A 232 -19.08 3.18 4.26
CA LEU A 232 -19.27 1.72 4.24
C LEU A 232 -19.30 1.12 5.65
N CYS A 233 -18.34 1.49 6.51
CA CYS A 233 -18.34 1.02 7.90
C CYS A 233 -19.57 1.46 8.70
N ILE A 234 -20.07 2.67 8.47
CA ILE A 234 -21.29 3.17 9.13
C ILE A 234 -22.50 2.37 8.65
N ALA A 235 -22.64 2.15 7.35
CA ALA A 235 -23.74 1.38 6.76
C ALA A 235 -23.80 -0.05 7.32
N THR A 236 -22.65 -0.68 7.51
CA THR A 236 -22.57 -2.08 7.96
C THR A 236 -22.67 -2.24 9.48
N LEU A 237 -22.01 -1.39 10.27
CA LEU A 237 -21.94 -1.56 11.73
C LEU A 237 -22.87 -0.64 12.53
N GLY A 238 -23.42 0.40 11.92
CA GLY A 238 -24.06 1.49 12.65
C GLY A 238 -23.08 2.21 13.58
N THR A 239 -21.89 2.55 13.06
CA THR A 239 -20.83 3.17 13.87
C THR A 239 -21.32 4.46 14.55
N GLN A 240 -21.27 4.49 15.88
CA GLN A 240 -21.86 5.55 16.71
C GLN A 240 -21.07 6.86 16.64
N ASP A 241 -19.78 6.82 16.98
CA ASP A 241 -18.88 7.98 16.92
C ASP A 241 -18.41 8.21 15.48
N LYS A 242 -18.85 9.34 14.92
CA LYS A 242 -18.60 9.75 13.54
C LYS A 242 -17.40 10.70 13.41
N SER A 243 -16.68 10.95 14.51
CA SER A 243 -15.50 11.81 14.49
C SER A 243 -14.34 11.17 13.72
N VAL A 244 -13.61 12.00 12.96
CA VAL A 244 -12.39 11.57 12.26
C VAL A 244 -11.26 11.51 13.28
N THR A 245 -10.99 10.32 13.81
CA THR A 245 -9.97 10.12 14.85
C THR A 245 -8.58 9.82 14.29
N SER A 246 -8.48 9.41 13.04
CA SER A 246 -7.23 9.02 12.39
C SER A 246 -7.34 9.14 10.87
N PHE A 247 -6.30 9.64 10.21
CA PHE A 247 -6.14 9.59 8.77
C PHE A 247 -4.65 9.60 8.40
N SER A 248 -4.26 8.70 7.51
CA SER A 248 -2.88 8.55 7.06
C SER A 248 -2.79 8.28 5.56
N VAL A 249 -1.67 8.64 4.94
CA VAL A 249 -1.46 8.48 3.49
C VAL A 249 -0.27 7.57 3.23
N TRP A 250 -0.45 6.55 2.40
CA TRP A 250 0.57 5.57 2.03
C TRP A 250 0.91 5.64 0.54
N ARG A 251 2.20 5.50 0.23
CA ARG A 251 2.70 5.30 -1.14
C ARG A 251 3.76 4.22 -1.18
N ARG A 252 3.86 3.51 -2.31
CA ARG A 252 5.00 2.62 -2.55
C ARG A 252 6.26 3.43 -2.87
N PRO A 253 7.44 3.06 -2.33
CA PRO A 253 8.70 3.59 -2.81
C PRO A 253 8.94 3.20 -4.27
N GLU A 254 9.41 4.15 -5.07
CA GLU A 254 9.91 3.86 -6.41
C GLU A 254 11.26 3.16 -6.31
N ASN A 255 11.26 1.83 -6.31
CA ASN A 255 12.51 1.09 -6.39
C ASN A 255 13.07 1.15 -7.81
N PRO A 256 14.23 1.80 -8.05
CA PRO A 256 14.83 1.85 -9.36
C PRO A 256 15.23 0.43 -9.78
N ARG A 257 14.65 -0.05 -10.88
CA ARG A 257 15.06 -1.29 -11.58
C ARG A 257 15.97 -0.90 -12.76
N ARG A 258 16.65 -1.88 -13.36
CA ARG A 258 17.59 -1.71 -14.50
C ARG A 258 17.24 -0.51 -15.40
N GLN A 259 18.13 0.48 -15.44
CA GLN A 259 18.02 1.68 -16.26
C GLN A 259 18.59 1.49 -17.67
N LEU A 260 18.07 2.29 -18.59
CA LEU A 260 18.33 2.26 -20.02
C LEU A 260 19.76 2.69 -20.42
N HIS A 261 20.31 3.77 -19.84
CA HIS A 261 21.68 4.24 -20.12
C HIS A 261 22.75 3.26 -19.62
N ARG A 262 22.36 2.28 -18.78
CA ARG A 262 23.19 1.15 -18.35
C ARG A 262 22.93 -0.12 -19.18
N LEU A 263 21.96 -0.11 -20.11
CA LEU A 263 21.74 -1.20 -21.08
C LEU A 263 22.71 -1.10 -22.25
N GLU A 264 23.16 0.11 -22.59
CA GLU A 264 24.33 0.29 -23.44
C GLU A 264 25.57 -0.06 -22.61
N PRO A 265 26.37 -1.05 -23.05
CA PRO A 265 27.58 -1.41 -22.34
C PRO A 265 28.58 -0.25 -22.37
N LYS A 266 29.36 -0.12 -21.30
CA LYS A 266 30.59 0.68 -21.32
C LYS A 266 31.59 0.09 -22.33
N LYS A 267 32.68 0.83 -22.61
CA LYS A 267 33.85 0.30 -23.34
C LYS A 267 34.20 -1.09 -22.79
N GLY A 268 34.37 -2.08 -23.67
CA GLY A 268 34.60 -3.47 -23.28
C GLY A 268 33.35 -4.32 -23.00
N GLY A 269 32.13 -3.85 -23.32
CA GLY A 269 30.92 -4.67 -23.18
C GLY A 269 30.33 -4.73 -21.77
N ILE A 270 30.96 -4.04 -20.80
CA ILE A 270 30.63 -4.14 -19.38
C ILE A 270 29.34 -3.37 -19.05
N ARG A 271 28.43 -4.01 -18.31
CA ARG A 271 27.23 -3.35 -17.76
C ARG A 271 27.34 -3.27 -16.24
N PRO A 272 27.47 -2.07 -15.65
CA PRO A 272 27.55 -1.96 -14.21
C PRO A 272 26.22 -2.38 -13.56
N PRO A 273 26.25 -3.04 -12.40
CA PRO A 273 25.05 -3.38 -11.66
C PRO A 273 24.29 -2.10 -11.28
N TYR A 274 22.96 -2.12 -11.44
CA TYR A 274 22.10 -1.01 -11.07
C TYR A 274 20.78 -1.53 -10.53
N GLY A 275 20.34 -0.96 -9.41
CA GLY A 275 19.04 -1.32 -8.83
C GLY A 275 19.07 -2.60 -7.99
N GLY A 276 20.22 -2.98 -7.41
CA GLY A 276 20.31 -4.07 -6.42
C GLY A 276 19.33 -3.87 -5.26
N SER A 277 18.84 -4.97 -4.69
CA SER A 277 17.91 -4.99 -3.57
C SER A 277 18.62 -4.95 -2.21
N VAL A 278 19.92 -5.27 -2.18
CA VAL A 278 20.76 -5.31 -0.97
C VAL A 278 22.08 -4.59 -1.28
N THR A 279 22.52 -3.73 -0.37
CA THR A 279 23.82 -3.05 -0.46
C THR A 279 24.42 -2.92 0.94
N LEU A 280 25.73 -3.19 1.08
CA LEU A 280 26.45 -3.18 2.37
C LEU A 280 25.75 -4.00 3.47
N GLY A 281 25.12 -5.12 3.09
CA GLY A 281 24.37 -5.97 4.02
C GLY A 281 22.96 -5.48 4.37
N PHE A 282 22.49 -4.33 3.86
CA PHE A 282 21.15 -3.79 4.10
C PHE A 282 20.25 -3.96 2.87
N LYS A 283 19.06 -4.52 3.06
CA LYS A 283 18.03 -4.50 2.02
C LYS A 283 17.58 -3.05 1.81
N LYS A 284 17.22 -2.66 0.58
CA LYS A 284 16.65 -1.34 0.31
C LYS A 284 15.44 -1.06 1.19
N ASN A 285 15.34 0.19 1.65
CA ASN A 285 14.30 0.65 2.56
C ASN A 285 14.31 -0.09 3.93
N THR A 286 15.45 -0.66 4.34
CA THR A 286 15.61 -1.12 5.72
C THR A 286 15.55 0.09 6.63
N VAL A 287 14.70 0.04 7.64
CA VAL A 287 14.70 0.99 8.75
C VAL A 287 15.75 0.53 9.74
N VAL A 288 16.63 1.44 10.11
CA VAL A 288 17.74 1.25 11.03
C VAL A 288 17.62 2.23 12.19
N GLU A 289 18.08 1.80 13.36
CA GLU A 289 18.36 2.69 14.47
C GLU A 289 19.79 3.21 14.34
N TYR A 290 19.93 4.53 14.40
CA TYR A 290 21.22 5.23 14.35
C TYR A 290 21.14 6.43 15.28
N LYS A 291 22.07 6.51 16.25
CA LYS A 291 22.11 7.57 17.28
C LYS A 291 20.77 7.78 18.00
N GLY A 292 20.11 6.68 18.38
CA GLY A 292 18.84 6.69 19.13
C GLY A 292 17.60 7.10 18.32
N LYS A 293 17.73 7.31 17.00
CA LYS A 293 16.62 7.66 16.11
C LYS A 293 16.49 6.66 14.97
N LEU A 294 15.27 6.54 14.44
CA LEU A 294 14.99 5.66 13.30
C LEU A 294 15.21 6.41 11.99
N TYR A 295 15.92 5.77 11.07
CA TYR A 295 16.16 6.24 9.73
C TYR A 295 15.97 5.13 8.72
N ARG A 296 15.75 5.48 7.46
CA ARG A 296 15.64 4.52 6.36
C ARG A 296 16.93 4.53 5.54
N THR A 297 17.45 3.35 5.22
CA THR A 297 18.60 3.21 4.32
C THR A 297 18.20 3.60 2.89
N GLY A 298 18.96 4.50 2.30
CA GLY A 298 18.85 4.93 0.90
C GLY A 298 19.90 4.28 0.01
N GLY A 299 20.70 5.11 -0.66
CA GLY A 299 21.82 4.69 -1.49
C GLY A 299 23.10 4.49 -0.69
N THR A 300 24.18 4.17 -1.39
CA THR A 300 25.51 4.02 -0.81
C THR A 300 26.54 4.74 -1.65
N THR A 301 27.52 5.36 -1.01
CA THR A 301 28.63 6.06 -1.68
C THR A 301 29.90 5.78 -0.90
N LYS A 302 30.99 5.38 -1.59
CA LYS A 302 32.30 5.12 -0.96
C LYS A 302 32.24 4.21 0.29
N GLY A 303 31.43 3.15 0.23
CA GLY A 303 31.25 2.22 1.36
C GLY A 303 30.44 2.76 2.55
N ARG A 304 29.84 3.96 2.43
CA ARG A 304 28.97 4.56 3.45
C ARG A 304 27.50 4.49 3.05
N LEU A 305 26.63 4.43 4.06
CA LEU A 305 25.17 4.43 3.91
C LEU A 305 24.63 5.87 3.88
N SER A 306 23.71 6.11 2.96
CA SER A 306 22.83 7.26 3.00
C SER A 306 21.62 6.96 3.87
N LEU A 307 21.35 7.80 4.86
CA LEU A 307 20.17 7.69 5.73
C LEU A 307 19.15 8.76 5.36
N HIS A 308 17.88 8.35 5.36
CA HIS A 308 16.74 9.18 5.02
C HIS A 308 15.73 9.20 6.18
N SER A 309 14.85 10.19 6.21
CA SER A 309 13.69 10.18 7.09
C SER A 309 12.84 8.93 6.81
N PHE A 310 12.34 8.30 7.89
CA PHE A 310 11.49 7.10 7.77
C PHE A 310 10.00 7.44 7.53
N ASP A 311 9.71 8.64 7.04
CA ASP A 311 8.36 9.14 6.75
C ASP A 311 8.01 9.05 5.25
N TYR A 312 6.91 9.73 4.88
CA TYR A 312 6.39 9.84 3.52
C TYR A 312 7.34 10.56 2.57
N ASP A 313 8.07 11.57 3.04
CA ASP A 313 8.89 12.44 2.18
C ASP A 313 10.22 11.77 1.82
N ASN A 314 10.74 10.91 2.70
CA ASN A 314 12.01 10.19 2.48
C ASN A 314 13.18 11.16 2.21
N ARG A 315 13.24 12.27 2.97
CA ARG A 315 14.27 13.31 2.85
C ARG A 315 15.62 12.74 3.30
N ARG A 316 16.68 13.04 2.56
CA ARG A 316 18.03 12.57 2.91
C ARG A 316 18.56 13.36 4.10
N ILE A 317 19.03 12.66 5.13
CA ILE A 317 19.55 13.25 6.36
C ILE A 317 21.08 13.26 6.37
N THR A 318 21.71 12.15 5.99
CA THR A 318 23.18 12.03 5.92
C THR A 318 23.59 11.01 4.85
N GLN A 319 24.85 11.06 4.42
CA GLN A 319 25.43 10.21 3.37
C GLN A 319 26.68 9.44 3.80
N ASN A 320 27.19 9.73 5.00
CA ASN A 320 28.51 9.25 5.46
C ASN A 320 28.42 8.28 6.65
N THR A 321 27.25 7.68 6.88
CA THR A 321 27.07 6.75 7.99
C THR A 321 27.79 5.44 7.72
N LYS A 322 28.54 4.97 8.72
CA LYS A 322 29.17 3.66 8.68
C LYS A 322 28.12 2.55 8.89
N PRO A 323 28.14 1.47 8.10
CA PRO A 323 27.21 0.34 8.26
C PRO A 323 27.17 -0.23 9.68
N GLU A 324 28.33 -0.24 10.36
CA GLU A 324 28.48 -0.82 11.70
C GLU A 324 27.75 0.00 12.78
N GLU A 325 27.51 1.29 12.53
CA GLU A 325 26.79 2.19 13.45
C GLU A 325 25.26 2.04 13.35
N CYS A 326 24.77 1.21 12.42
CA CYS A 326 23.34 1.08 12.10
C CYS A 326 22.79 -0.29 12.54
N ARG A 327 21.86 -0.28 13.50
CA ARG A 327 21.14 -1.50 13.90
C ARG A 327 19.89 -1.69 13.03
N LYS A 328 19.76 -2.83 12.36
CA LYS A 328 18.57 -3.18 11.55
C LYS A 328 17.33 -3.34 12.45
N VAL A 329 16.21 -2.76 12.01
CA VAL A 329 14.92 -2.89 12.71
C VAL A 329 13.93 -3.69 11.87
N PHE A 330 13.54 -3.20 10.69
CA PHE A 330 12.63 -3.89 9.77
C PHE A 330 12.80 -3.38 8.34
N VAL A 331 12.15 -4.01 7.36
CA VAL A 331 12.15 -3.54 5.97
C VAL A 331 10.82 -2.88 5.68
N GLN A 332 10.86 -1.58 5.42
CA GLN A 332 9.66 -0.81 5.12
C GLN A 332 9.34 -0.89 3.64
N SER A 333 8.19 -1.45 3.31
CA SER A 333 7.76 -1.64 1.94
C SER A 333 6.77 -0.55 1.48
N TRP A 334 6.28 0.30 2.40
CA TRP A 334 5.45 1.48 2.13
C TRP A 334 5.89 2.70 2.91
N PHE A 335 5.83 3.88 2.29
CA PHE A 335 6.12 5.15 2.96
C PHE A 335 4.80 5.79 3.36
N HIS A 336 4.73 6.33 4.57
CA HIS A 336 3.49 6.88 5.11
C HIS A 336 3.69 8.20 5.83
N LYS A 337 2.63 8.99 5.93
CA LYS A 337 2.52 10.10 6.86
C LYS A 337 1.17 10.07 7.55
N LYS A 338 1.18 10.48 8.81
CA LYS A 338 -0.03 10.74 9.59
C LYS A 338 -0.47 12.18 9.35
N VAL A 339 -1.76 12.39 9.15
CA VAL A 339 -2.37 13.71 8.94
C VAL A 339 -3.30 14.05 10.11
N VAL A 340 -4.08 13.06 10.55
CA VAL A 340 -4.91 13.07 11.77
C VAL A 340 -4.54 11.83 12.59
#